data_AF-A0A7R9Z2F0-F1
#
_entry.id   AF-A0A7R9Z2F0-F1
#
_cell.length_a   1.000
_cell.length_b   1.000
_cell.length_c   1.000
_cell.angle_alpha   90.00
_cell.angle_beta   90.00
_cell.angle_gamma   90.00
#
_symmetry.space_group_name_H-M   'P 1'
#
loop_
_entity.id
_entity.type
_entity.pdbx_description
1 polymer ?
#
loop_
_entity_poly.entity_id
_entity_poly.type
_entity_poly.pdbx_seq_one_letter_code
_entity_poly.pdbx_strand_id
1 'polypeptide(L)'
;LDCHSLLLTNEESEQQFLVPNHPATRPRLKGRPFSTQILCDRSSFSWLQTMDTRFYLYKVHTSGTFLVSQELAASIYLVHLKLLQRRYREAFQLATSCTVDVPLAPDEGFV
;
A
#
# COMPACT_ATOMS: atom_id res chain seq x y z
N LEU A 1 -1.61 -5.89 7.02
CA LEU A 1 -1.30 -4.48 6.71
C LEU A 1 -1.09 -3.86 8.07
N ASP A 2 0.15 -3.52 8.43
CA ASP A 2 0.45 -3.09 9.82
C ASP A 2 0.48 -1.55 9.96
N CYS A 3 0.22 -0.85 8.86
CA CYS A 3 0.16 0.61 8.79
C CYS A 3 -1.24 1.11 9.15
N HIS A 4 -1.66 0.94 10.40
CA HIS A 4 -2.89 1.54 10.96
C HIS A 4 -4.09 1.61 9.99
N SER A 5 -4.38 0.51 9.30
CA SER A 5 -5.47 0.42 8.33
C SER A 5 -6.77 0.05 9.03
N LEU A 6 -7.88 0.56 8.53
CA LEU A 6 -9.22 0.20 9.02
C LEU A 6 -9.81 -0.89 8.12
N LEU A 7 -10.37 -1.93 8.72
CA LEU A 7 -11.20 -2.91 8.03
C LEU A 7 -12.65 -2.45 8.11
N LEU A 8 -13.25 -2.19 6.96
CA LEU A 8 -14.64 -1.87 6.79
C LEU A 8 -15.39 -3.13 6.36
N THR A 9 -16.58 -3.35 6.90
CA THR A 9 -17.44 -4.47 6.54
C THR A 9 -18.85 -3.95 6.39
N ASN A 10 -19.51 -4.27 5.28
CA ASN A 10 -20.90 -3.89 5.04
C ASN A 10 -21.86 -4.98 5.58
N GLU A 11 -23.16 -4.73 5.44
CA GLU A 11 -24.21 -5.68 5.87
C GLU A 11 -24.17 -7.01 5.09
N GLU A 12 -23.65 -7.00 3.86
CA GLU A 12 -23.48 -8.18 3.00
C GLU A 12 -22.19 -8.95 3.27
N SER A 13 -21.45 -8.61 4.33
CA SER A 13 -20.14 -9.20 4.69
C SER A 13 -19.02 -8.99 3.67
N GLU A 14 -19.16 -8.04 2.74
CA GLU A 14 -18.05 -7.60 1.90
C GLU A 14 -17.06 -6.77 2.73
N GLN A 15 -15.78 -7.08 2.56
CA GLN A 15 -14.70 -6.48 3.34
C GLN A 15 -13.84 -5.55 2.49
N GLN A 16 -13.47 -4.41 3.06
CA GLN A 16 -12.62 -3.42 2.41
C GLN A 16 -11.60 -2.87 3.40
N PHE A 17 -10.35 -2.75 2.98
CA PHE A 17 -9.31 -2.09 3.77
C PHE A 17 -9.20 -0.63 3.35
N LEU A 18 -9.45 0.27 4.28
CA LEU A 18 -9.08 1.68 4.15
C LEU A 18 -7.66 1.86 4.68
N VAL A 19 -6.73 2.18 3.78
CA VAL A 19 -5.31 2.31 4.10
C VAL A 19 -4.89 3.77 3.89
N PRO A 20 -4.29 4.41 4.90
CA PRO A 20 -3.77 5.76 4.74
C PRO A 20 -2.59 5.79 3.77
N ASN A 21 -2.58 6.77 2.87
CA ASN A 21 -1.48 7.07 1.97
C ASN A 21 -0.50 8.03 2.65
N HIS A 22 0.60 7.49 3.16
CA HIS A 22 1.65 8.26 3.82
C HIS A 22 2.99 7.55 3.66
N PRO A 23 4.12 8.26 3.82
CA PRO A 23 5.44 7.64 3.78
C PRO A 23 5.52 6.49 4.79
N ALA A 24 5.85 5.32 4.28
CA ALA A 24 6.11 4.12 5.05
C ALA A 24 7.57 3.72 4.84
N THR A 25 8.29 3.46 5.93
CA THR A 25 9.68 3.02 5.86
C THR A 25 9.91 1.86 6.82
N ARG A 26 10.84 0.97 6.48
CA ARG A 26 11.28 -0.11 7.36
C ARG A 26 12.60 0.31 8.02
N PRO A 27 12.61 0.67 9.32
CA PRO A 27 13.85 1.06 10.00
C PRO A 27 14.83 -0.11 10.10
N ARG A 28 16.13 0.18 9.98
CA ARG A 28 17.19 -0.80 10.19
C ARG A 28 17.44 -0.97 11.68
N LEU A 29 16.85 -2.01 12.27
CA LEU A 29 17.01 -2.33 13.69
C LEU A 29 18.29 -3.15 13.91
N LYS A 30 19.16 -2.69 14.83
CA LYS A 30 20.36 -3.43 15.23
C LYS A 30 19.96 -4.80 15.79
N GLY A 31 20.60 -5.86 15.32
CA GLY A 31 20.33 -7.24 15.74
C GLY A 31 19.05 -7.87 15.16
N ARG A 32 18.25 -7.15 14.36
CA ARG A 32 17.03 -7.66 13.73
C ARG A 32 16.95 -7.27 12.24
N PRO A 33 17.85 -7.79 11.39
CA PRO A 33 17.91 -7.41 9.97
C PRO A 33 16.63 -7.77 9.20
N PHE A 34 15.91 -8.80 9.63
CA PHE A 34 14.67 -9.28 9.00
C PHE A 34 13.38 -8.76 9.65
N SER A 35 13.45 -7.70 10.47
CA SER A 35 12.25 -7.07 11.00
C SER A 35 11.29 -6.67 9.88
N THR A 36 10.00 -6.82 10.13
CA THR A 36 8.90 -6.37 9.26
C THR A 36 8.19 -5.14 9.84
N GLN A 37 8.73 -4.55 10.92
CA GLN A 37 8.19 -3.35 11.52
C GLN A 37 8.25 -2.18 10.53
N ILE A 38 7.12 -1.50 10.36
CA ILE A 38 7.00 -0.34 9.50
C ILE A 38 6.79 0.90 10.39
N LEU A 39 7.53 1.96 10.08
CA LEU A 39 7.33 3.28 10.64
C LEU A 39 6.63 4.14 9.59
N CYS A 40 5.57 4.83 10.02
CA CYS A 40 4.76 5.69 9.17
C CYS A 40 4.99 7.15 9.60
N ASP A 41 5.36 8.02 8.67
CA ASP A 41 5.53 9.46 8.94
C ASP A 41 4.42 10.27 8.28
N ARG A 42 3.35 10.54 9.03
CA ARG A 42 2.21 11.33 8.54
C ARG A 42 2.48 12.82 8.42
N SER A 43 3.64 13.28 8.90
CA SER A 43 4.00 14.71 8.93
C SER A 43 4.85 15.15 7.74
N SER A 44 5.19 14.24 6.84
CA SER A 44 6.01 14.56 5.66
C SER A 44 5.32 15.56 4.73
N PHE A 45 5.84 16.78 4.72
CA PHE A 45 5.35 17.85 3.87
C PHE A 45 5.46 17.52 2.38
N SER A 46 6.58 16.92 1.95
CA SER A 46 6.79 16.56 0.55
C SER A 46 5.75 15.54 0.07
N TRP A 47 5.42 14.54 0.89
CA TRP A 47 4.42 13.54 0.54
C TRP A 47 3.01 14.13 0.49
N LEU A 48 2.67 15.00 1.43
CA LEU A 48 1.38 15.70 1.45
C LEU A 48 1.21 16.61 0.23
N GLN A 49 2.30 17.20 -0.28
CA GLN A 49 2.26 18.05 -1.46
C GLN A 49 2.21 17.24 -2.77
N THR A 50 2.91 16.11 -2.85
CA THR A 50 2.99 15.31 -4.08
C THR A 50 1.78 14.39 -4.28
N MET A 51 1.27 13.80 -3.21
CA MET A 51 0.10 12.91 -3.30
C MET A 51 -1.17 13.74 -3.31
N ASP A 52 -2.10 13.45 -4.22
CA ASP A 52 -3.45 14.01 -4.17
C ASP A 52 -4.34 13.16 -3.24
N THR A 53 -4.33 11.84 -3.43
CA THR A 53 -5.12 10.89 -2.66
C THR A 53 -4.55 10.63 -1.27
N ARG A 54 -5.37 10.79 -0.21
CA ARG A 54 -4.97 10.60 1.20
C ARG A 54 -5.22 9.20 1.75
N PHE A 55 -6.17 8.49 1.17
CA PHE A 55 -6.55 7.14 1.59
C PHE A 55 -6.88 6.30 0.37
N TYR A 56 -6.39 5.07 0.36
CA TYR A 56 -6.74 4.09 -0.65
C TYR A 56 -7.68 3.06 -0.04
N LEU A 57 -8.69 2.67 -0.83
CA LEU A 57 -9.64 1.64 -0.46
C LEU A 57 -9.34 0.38 -1.28
N TYR A 58 -9.08 -0.73 -0.61
CA TYR A 58 -8.82 -2.01 -1.24
C TYR A 58 -9.93 -2.98 -0.92
N LYS A 59 -10.62 -3.48 -1.96
CA LYS A 59 -11.63 -4.51 -1.78
C LYS A 59 -10.96 -5.85 -1.50
N VAL A 60 -11.44 -6.58 -0.51
CA VAL A 60 -11.07 -7.97 -0.31
C VAL A 60 -11.88 -8.79 -1.31
N HIS A 61 -11.21 -9.56 -2.15
CA HIS A 61 -11.92 -10.48 -3.05
C HIS A 61 -12.71 -11.52 -2.25
N THR A 62 -13.78 -12.06 -2.81
CA THR A 62 -14.68 -13.04 -2.16
C THR A 62 -13.96 -14.30 -1.65
N SER A 63 -12.82 -14.65 -2.25
CA SER A 63 -11.96 -15.75 -1.78
C SER A 63 -11.17 -15.43 -0.50
N GLY A 64 -11.14 -14.17 -0.06
CA GLY A 64 -10.36 -13.71 1.10
C GLY A 64 -8.84 -13.70 0.90
N THR A 65 -8.35 -13.99 -0.31
CA THR A 65 -6.91 -14.22 -0.56
C THR A 65 -6.18 -13.03 -1.17
N PHE A 66 -6.87 -12.12 -1.84
CA PHE A 66 -6.23 -10.98 -2.50
C PHE A 66 -7.02 -9.68 -2.32
N LEU A 67 -6.28 -8.58 -2.44
CA LEU A 67 -6.81 -7.23 -2.40
C LEU A 67 -6.88 -6.70 -3.83
N VAL A 68 -8.00 -6.06 -4.15
CA VAL A 68 -8.26 -5.44 -5.45
C VAL A 68 -8.24 -3.92 -5.27
N SER A 69 -7.34 -3.27 -5.99
CA SER A 69 -7.26 -1.82 -6.17
C SER A 69 -7.98 -1.41 -7.46
N GLN A 70 -8.51 -0.19 -7.49
CA GLN A 70 -9.16 0.38 -8.68
C GLN A 70 -8.25 1.35 -9.45
N GLU A 71 -7.16 1.80 -8.84
CA GLU A 71 -6.23 2.80 -9.38
C GLU A 71 -4.79 2.27 -9.44
N LEU A 72 -3.99 2.78 -10.37
CA LEU A 72 -2.57 2.41 -10.48
C LEU A 72 -1.77 2.87 -9.25
N ALA A 73 -1.90 4.14 -8.85
CA ALA A 73 -1.24 4.67 -7.65
C ALA A 73 -1.53 3.84 -6.39
N ALA A 74 -2.80 3.43 -6.20
CA ALA A 74 -3.19 2.53 -5.12
C ALA A 74 -2.49 1.16 -5.21
N SER A 75 -2.36 0.61 -6.42
CA SER A 75 -1.68 -0.67 -6.66
C SER A 75 -0.19 -0.59 -6.35
N ILE A 76 0.49 0.45 -6.84
CA ILE A 76 1.92 0.73 -6.60
C ILE A 76 2.17 0.90 -5.10
N TYR A 77 1.34 1.69 -4.41
CA TYR A 77 1.45 1.87 -2.97
C TYR A 77 1.28 0.55 -2.20
N LEU A 78 0.35 -0.31 -2.61
CA LEU A 78 0.19 -1.63 -1.99
C LEU A 78 1.40 -2.54 -2.25
N VAL A 79 1.99 -2.49 -3.45
CA VAL A 79 3.26 -3.20 -3.76
C VAL A 79 4.36 -2.72 -2.80
N HIS A 80 4.54 -1.41 -2.64
CA HIS A 80 5.53 -0.83 -1.73
C HIS A 80 5.35 -1.32 -0.29
N LEU A 81 4.12 -1.26 0.25
CA LEU A 81 3.82 -1.78 1.58
C LEU A 81 4.18 -3.27 1.71
N LYS A 82 3.88 -4.10 0.71
CA LYS A 82 4.22 -5.52 0.71
C LYS A 82 5.74 -5.75 0.67
N LEU A 83 6.50 -4.94 -0.07
CA LEU A 83 7.97 -4.97 -0.09
C LEU A 83 8.57 -4.59 1.28
N LEU A 84 8.00 -3.58 1.94
CA LEU A 84 8.38 -3.20 3.30
C LEU A 84 8.12 -4.32 4.31
N GLN A 85 7.01 -5.05 4.16
CA GLN A 85 6.69 -6.24 4.95
C GLN A 85 7.47 -7.50 4.53
N ARG A 86 8.38 -7.42 3.55
CA ARG A 86 9.12 -8.58 2.99
C ARG A 86 8.22 -9.66 2.36
N ARG A 87 6.99 -9.32 1.97
CA ARG A 87 6.06 -10.21 1.26
C ARG A 87 6.32 -10.17 -0.25
N TYR A 88 7.55 -10.55 -0.64
CA TYR A 88 8.06 -10.36 -2.00
C TYR A 88 7.24 -11.10 -3.07
N ARG A 89 6.74 -12.30 -2.76
CA ARG A 89 5.92 -13.08 -3.70
C ARG A 89 4.64 -12.35 -4.08
N GLU A 90 3.95 -11.80 -3.09
CA GLU A 90 2.70 -11.06 -3.32
C GLU A 90 2.96 -9.72 -3.98
N ALA A 91 4.04 -9.03 -3.56
CA ALA A 91 4.47 -7.79 -4.19
C ALA A 91 4.76 -8.00 -5.68
N PHE A 92 5.45 -9.08 -6.03
CA PHE A 92 5.76 -9.42 -7.42
C PHE A 92 4.49 -9.71 -8.23
N GLN A 93 3.57 -10.52 -7.69
CA GLN A 93 2.30 -10.79 -8.36
C GLN A 93 1.50 -9.52 -8.60
N LEU A 94 1.41 -8.63 -7.62
CA LEU A 94 0.70 -7.36 -7.75
C LEU A 94 1.43 -6.38 -8.69
N ALA A 95 2.77 -6.39 -8.72
CA ALA A 95 3.54 -5.55 -9.64
C ALA A 95 3.25 -5.91 -11.11
N THR A 96 2.95 -7.17 -11.42
CA THR A 96 2.59 -7.58 -12.78
C THR A 96 1.27 -7.00 -13.27
N SER A 97 0.38 -6.56 -12.36
CA SER A 97 -0.85 -5.84 -12.73
C SER A 97 -0.66 -4.31 -12.80
N CYS A 98 0.50 -3.79 -12.40
CA CYS A 98 0.81 -2.35 -12.43
C CYS A 98 1.45 -1.98 -13.77
N THR A 99 0.73 -2.20 -14.87
CA THR A 99 1.21 -1.90 -16.23
C THR A 99 0.44 -0.73 -16.82
N VAL A 100 1.16 0.26 -17.34
CA VAL A 100 0.58 1.39 -18.07
C VAL A 100 1.40 1.70 -19.31
N ASP A 101 0.73 2.08 -20.38
CA ASP A 101 1.34 2.47 -21.65
C ASP A 101 1.59 4.00 -21.74
N VAL A 102 1.57 4.68 -20.60
CA VAL A 102 1.78 6.13 -20.46
C VAL A 102 2.85 6.42 -19.41
N PRO A 103 3.50 7.60 -19.46
CA PRO A 103 4.40 8.03 -18.40
C PRO A 103 3.68 8.06 -17.05
N LEU A 104 4.38 7.65 -15.99
CA LEU A 104 3.85 7.68 -14.62
C LEU A 104 3.54 9.11 -14.18
N ALA A 105 2.42 9.27 -13.50
CA ALA A 105 2.08 10.52 -12.84
C ALA A 105 3.05 10.82 -11.68
N PRO A 106 3.17 12.09 -11.24
CA PRO A 106 4.11 12.47 -10.19
C PRO A 106 3.92 11.72 -8.88
N ASP A 107 2.68 11.40 -8.51
CA ASP A 107 2.33 10.62 -7.32
C ASP A 107 2.72 9.14 -7.49
N GLU A 108 2.49 8.55 -8.67
CA GLU A 108 2.86 7.17 -8.97
C GLU A 108 4.37 6.94 -8.96
N GLY A 109 5.15 7.92 -9.45
CA GLY A 109 6.61 7.87 -9.46
C GLY A 109 7.29 8.25 -8.14
N PHE A 110 6.53 8.72 -7.14
CA PHE A 110 7.07 9.19 -5.87
C PHE A 110 7.12 8.12 -4.77
N VAL A 111 6.35 7.04 -4.91
CA VAL A 111 6.29 5.90 -3.98
C VAL A 111 7.56 5.06 -4.04
#